data_AF-A0A380CQ20-F1
#
_entry.id   AF-A0A380CQ20-F1
#
_cell.length_a   1.000
_cell.length_b   1.000
_cell.length_c   1.000
_cell.angle_alpha   90.00
_cell.angle_beta   90.00
_cell.angle_gamma   90.00
#
_symmetry.space_group_name_H-M   'P 1'
#
loop_
_entity.id
_entity.type
_entity.pdbx_description
1 polymer ?
#
loop_
_entity_poly.entity_id
_entity_poly.type
_entity_poly.pdbx_seq_one_letter_code
_entity_poly.pdbx_strand_id
1 'polypeptide(L)'
;MEIQVNELFFLVFAALGYVILQSLFILGVRIAAKGGTEVLPDGRDKDSEMILYPLFKYLSRVRHVKVYYSGEQWDILFGKLQQKLKNETLLNSGNGLIYADSSPESGERIRQGLKEIDEKISMETDDKGVTRCYKTDEEYLVNKYFRKPVIQCPICMASYWSVFGYWIPMFYFFGFQIWIVYFGILNICAVSCVNWLLWMRGSAHEALIMKGK
;
A
#
# COMPACT_ATOMS: atom_id res chain seq x y z
N MET A 1 35.80 38.91 -2.32
CA MET A 1 35.57 37.53 -1.87
C MET A 1 34.92 36.79 -3.04
N GLU A 2 35.71 36.55 -4.09
CA GLU A 2 35.29 35.80 -5.27
C GLU A 2 35.45 34.32 -4.94
N ILE A 3 34.42 33.69 -4.38
CA ILE A 3 34.22 32.27 -4.68
C ILE A 3 33.85 32.29 -6.15
N GLN A 4 34.86 32.11 -7.00
CA GLN A 4 34.76 32.28 -8.44
C GLN A 4 33.67 31.34 -8.95
N VAL A 5 32.76 31.86 -9.76
CA VAL A 5 31.53 31.21 -10.27
C VAL A 5 31.69 29.73 -10.62
N ASN A 6 32.89 29.33 -11.07
CA ASN A 6 33.28 27.95 -11.35
C ASN A 6 33.17 27.01 -10.12
N GLU A 7 33.65 27.39 -8.94
CA GLU A 7 33.60 26.55 -7.74
C GLU A 7 32.16 26.31 -7.28
N LEU A 8 31.33 27.36 -7.30
CA LEU A 8 29.91 27.25 -6.99
C LEU A 8 29.20 26.34 -8.00
N PHE A 9 29.53 26.48 -9.29
CA PHE A 9 28.99 25.62 -10.34
C PHE A 9 29.35 24.14 -10.12
N PHE A 10 30.62 23.83 -9.84
CA PHE A 10 31.05 22.46 -9.56
C PHE A 10 30.41 21.89 -8.29
N LEU A 11 30.25 22.71 -7.24
CA LEU A 11 29.58 22.30 -6.01
C LEU A 11 28.11 21.95 -6.26
N VAL A 12 27.38 22.78 -7.02
CA VAL A 12 25.99 22.53 -7.39
C VAL A 12 25.87 21.27 -8.24
N PHE A 13 26.75 21.09 -9.22
CA PHE A 13 26.76 19.88 -10.05
C PHE A 13 27.05 18.61 -9.23
N ALA A 14 28.00 18.68 -8.30
CA ALA A 14 28.30 17.56 -7.41
C ALA A 14 27.10 17.22 -6.52
N ALA A 15 26.42 18.23 -5.96
CA ALA A 15 25.22 18.03 -5.15
C ALA A 15 24.08 17.40 -5.96
N LEU A 16 23.83 17.87 -7.18
CA LEU A 16 22.83 17.29 -8.08
C LEU A 16 23.18 15.85 -8.48
N GLY A 17 24.43 15.59 -8.85
CA GLY A 17 24.90 14.24 -9.18
C GLY A 17 24.74 13.28 -8.02
N TYR A 18 25.02 13.76 -6.81
CA TYR A 18 24.83 12.98 -5.59
C TYR A 18 23.36 12.66 -5.28
N VAL A 19 22.44 13.62 -5.46
CA VAL A 19 20.98 13.37 -5.36
C VAL A 19 20.54 12.30 -6.36
N ILE A 20 21.05 12.34 -7.60
CA ILE A 20 20.75 11.34 -8.62
C ILE A 20 21.27 9.96 -8.21
N LEU A 21 22.51 9.87 -7.72
CA LEU A 21 23.09 8.61 -7.24
C LEU A 21 22.28 8.00 -6.09
N GLN A 22 21.87 8.82 -5.12
CA GLN A 22 21.00 8.35 -4.03
C GLN A 22 19.65 7.84 -4.55
N SER A 23 19.08 8.54 -5.53
CA SER A 23 17.81 8.14 -6.15
C SER A 23 17.94 6.80 -6.88
N LEU A 24 19.01 6.62 -7.66
CA LEU A 24 19.33 5.36 -8.34
C LEU A 24 19.56 4.22 -7.35
N PHE A 25 20.25 4.47 -6.24
CA PHE A 25 20.43 3.49 -5.17
C PHE A 25 19.09 3.05 -4.58
N ILE A 26 18.20 3.99 -4.24
CA ILE A 26 16.86 3.69 -3.69
C ILE A 26 16.02 2.88 -4.68
N LEU A 27 16.07 3.23 -5.96
CA LEU A 27 15.40 2.45 -7.01
C LEU A 27 16.02 1.06 -7.16
N GLY A 28 17.34 0.93 -7.05
CA GLY A 28 18.04 -0.35 -7.02
C GLY A 28 17.58 -1.23 -5.86
N VAL A 29 17.46 -0.69 -4.65
CA VAL A 29 16.88 -1.38 -3.49
C VAL A 29 15.46 -1.86 -3.80
N ARG A 30 14.64 -1.02 -4.44
CA ARG A 30 13.27 -1.38 -4.83
C ARG A 30 13.24 -2.52 -5.85
N ILE A 31 14.10 -2.48 -6.85
CA ILE A 31 14.22 -3.51 -7.90
C ILE A 31 14.68 -4.83 -7.28
N ALA A 32 15.69 -4.80 -6.41
CA ALA A 32 16.17 -5.97 -5.67
C ALA A 32 15.14 -6.58 -4.71
N ALA A 33 14.02 -5.88 -4.48
CA ALA A 33 12.88 -6.33 -3.70
C ALA A 33 11.65 -6.68 -4.56
N LYS A 34 11.68 -6.42 -5.88
CA LYS A 34 10.56 -6.63 -6.81
C LYS A 34 10.54 -8.11 -7.23
N GLY A 35 10.00 -8.94 -6.36
CA GLY A 35 9.90 -10.39 -6.54
C GLY A 35 8.47 -10.92 -6.39
N GLY A 36 8.34 -12.24 -6.44
CA GLY A 36 7.07 -12.98 -6.31
C GLY A 36 7.26 -14.30 -5.56
N THR A 37 6.16 -14.87 -5.08
CA THR A 37 6.13 -16.23 -4.53
C THR A 37 5.40 -17.10 -5.54
N GLU A 38 6.02 -18.19 -5.96
CA GLU A 38 5.39 -19.23 -6.78
C GLU A 38 5.04 -20.41 -5.86
N VAL A 39 3.80 -20.90 -5.95
CA VAL A 39 3.40 -22.11 -5.23
C VAL A 39 3.73 -23.32 -6.10
N LEU A 40 4.64 -24.16 -5.64
CA LEU A 40 5.04 -25.36 -6.35
C LEU A 40 3.93 -26.44 -6.31
N PRO A 41 3.93 -27.41 -7.23
CA PRO A 41 2.93 -28.49 -7.26
C PRO A 41 2.88 -29.35 -5.99
N ASP A 42 3.94 -29.33 -5.17
CA ASP A 42 4.01 -30.02 -3.88
C ASP A 42 3.48 -29.17 -2.70
N GLY A 43 2.94 -27.97 -2.99
CA GLY A 43 2.39 -27.04 -2.00
C GLY A 43 3.44 -26.19 -1.27
N ARG A 44 4.72 -26.27 -1.64
CA ARG A 44 5.76 -25.41 -1.05
C ARG A 44 5.84 -24.06 -1.77
N ASP A 45 6.06 -23.01 -0.98
CA ASP A 45 6.36 -21.68 -1.49
C ASP A 45 7.80 -21.63 -2.01
N LYS A 46 7.97 -21.21 -3.26
CA LYS A 46 9.26 -20.82 -3.84
C LYS A 46 9.29 -19.30 -3.98
N ASP A 47 10.09 -18.67 -3.15
CA ASP A 47 10.35 -17.23 -3.23
C ASP A 47 11.27 -16.92 -4.42
N SER A 48 11.07 -15.76 -5.05
CA SER A 48 11.98 -15.27 -6.10
C SER A 48 13.40 -15.10 -5.57
N GLU A 49 14.40 -15.28 -6.43
CA GLU A 49 15.84 -15.16 -6.13
C GLU A 49 16.32 -13.71 -5.85
N MET A 50 15.37 -12.79 -5.68
CA MET A 50 15.62 -11.38 -5.37
C MET A 50 16.07 -11.23 -3.91
N ILE A 51 17.25 -10.65 -3.70
CA ILE A 51 17.94 -10.57 -2.39
C ILE A 51 17.07 -9.94 -1.29
N LEU A 52 16.30 -8.90 -1.63
CA LEU A 52 15.47 -8.17 -0.66
C LEU A 52 14.00 -8.60 -0.68
N TYR A 53 13.64 -9.60 -1.50
CA TYR A 53 12.26 -10.09 -1.56
C TYR A 53 11.77 -10.70 -0.23
N PRO A 54 12.55 -11.47 0.53
CA PRO A 54 12.11 -11.97 1.84
C PRO A 54 11.72 -10.83 2.81
N LEU A 55 12.50 -9.74 2.81
CA LEU A 55 12.18 -8.54 3.61
C LEU A 55 10.89 -7.87 3.10
N PHE A 56 10.74 -7.72 1.79
CA PHE A 56 9.52 -7.19 1.19
C PHE A 56 8.28 -8.04 1.52
N LYS A 57 8.39 -9.37 1.41
CA LYS A 57 7.35 -10.35 1.76
C LYS A 57 6.97 -10.20 3.23
N TYR A 58 7.95 -10.18 4.13
CA TYR A 58 7.73 -10.01 5.56
C TYR A 58 6.97 -8.71 5.91
N LEU A 59 7.37 -7.58 5.31
CA LEU A 59 6.77 -6.26 5.54
C LEU A 59 5.41 -6.07 4.85
N SER A 60 5.11 -6.91 3.87
CA SER A 60 3.86 -6.88 3.11
C SER A 60 2.85 -7.92 3.58
N ARG A 61 3.10 -8.62 4.69
CA ARG A 61 2.14 -9.57 5.27
C ARG A 61 0.84 -8.87 5.63
N VAL A 62 -0.26 -9.44 5.17
CA VAL A 62 -1.61 -8.99 5.44
C VAL A 62 -2.34 -9.99 6.32
N ARG A 63 -3.27 -9.49 7.14
CA ARG A 63 -4.30 -10.27 7.79
C ARG A 63 -5.63 -9.93 7.13
N HIS A 64 -6.46 -10.94 6.92
CA HIS A 64 -7.82 -10.75 6.44
C HIS A 64 -8.71 -10.46 7.65
N VAL A 65 -9.37 -9.30 7.64
CA VAL A 65 -10.25 -8.87 8.72
C VAL A 65 -11.66 -8.71 8.16
N LYS A 66 -12.65 -9.26 8.87
CA LYS A 66 -14.06 -9.04 8.57
C LYS A 66 -14.45 -7.65 9.04
N VAL A 67 -14.73 -6.76 8.11
CA VAL A 67 -15.26 -5.42 8.39
C VAL A 67 -16.77 -5.46 8.22
N TYR A 68 -17.49 -5.44 9.33
CA TYR A 68 -18.94 -5.47 9.34
C TYR A 68 -19.52 -4.10 8.96
N TYR A 69 -20.58 -4.12 8.15
CA TYR A 69 -21.34 -2.92 7.85
C TYR A 69 -22.04 -2.39 9.10
N SER A 70 -21.97 -1.08 9.31
CA SER A 70 -22.64 -0.42 10.45
C SER A 70 -22.99 1.03 10.12
N GLY A 71 -23.99 1.57 10.81
CA GLY A 71 -24.43 2.97 10.67
C GLY A 71 -24.84 3.34 9.25
N GLU A 72 -24.41 4.50 8.76
CA GLU A 72 -24.80 5.01 7.44
C GLU A 72 -24.45 4.06 6.28
N GLN A 73 -23.30 3.37 6.36
CA GLN A 73 -22.90 2.38 5.35
C GLN A 73 -23.82 1.16 5.33
N TRP A 74 -24.37 0.80 6.49
CA TRP A 74 -25.38 -0.25 6.59
C TRP A 74 -26.70 0.22 5.97
N ASP A 75 -27.16 1.43 6.29
CA ASP A 75 -28.41 1.97 5.78
C ASP A 75 -28.41 2.05 4.24
N ILE A 76 -27.28 2.47 3.66
CA ILE A 76 -27.09 2.49 2.19
C ILE A 76 -27.16 1.07 1.61
N LEU A 77 -26.48 0.09 2.24
CA LEU A 77 -26.48 -1.29 1.76
C LEU A 77 -27.88 -1.91 1.86
N PHE A 78 -28.54 -1.71 3.00
CA PHE A 78 -29.89 -2.20 3.27
C PHE A 78 -30.91 -1.61 2.29
N GLY A 79 -30.83 -0.31 2.02
CA GLY A 79 -31.70 0.34 1.03
C GLY A 79 -31.50 -0.22 -0.39
N LYS A 80 -30.26 -0.46 -0.82
CA LYS A 80 -29.97 -1.11 -2.11
C LYS A 80 -30.50 -2.54 -2.16
N LEU A 81 -30.36 -3.27 -1.06
CA LEU A 81 -30.83 -4.64 -0.94
C LEU A 81 -32.36 -4.73 -1.01
N GLN A 82 -33.08 -3.86 -0.30
CA GLN A 82 -34.55 -3.75 -0.36
C GLN A 82 -35.05 -3.40 -1.77
N GLN A 83 -34.37 -2.49 -2.47
CA GLN A 83 -34.73 -2.14 -3.85
C GLN A 83 -34.60 -3.31 -4.83
N LYS A 84 -33.66 -4.22 -4.58
CA LYS A 84 -33.49 -5.44 -5.39
C LYS A 84 -34.47 -6.54 -5.01
N LEU A 85 -34.66 -6.75 -3.71
CA LEU A 85 -35.49 -7.82 -3.15
C LEU A 85 -36.91 -7.33 -2.82
N LYS A 86 -37.55 -6.61 -3.77
CA LYS A 86 -38.85 -5.93 -3.58
C LYS A 86 -39.98 -6.80 -3.02
N ASN A 87 -39.85 -8.12 -3.06
CA ASN A 87 -40.87 -9.08 -2.65
C ASN A 87 -40.55 -9.80 -1.32
N GLU A 88 -39.43 -9.48 -0.65
CA GLU A 88 -39.05 -10.10 0.62
C GLU A 88 -39.19 -9.13 1.79
N THR A 89 -39.79 -9.60 2.89
CA THR A 89 -39.89 -8.88 4.17
C THR A 89 -38.55 -8.95 4.91
N LEU A 90 -37.63 -8.06 4.53
CA LEU A 90 -36.36 -7.86 5.24
C LEU A 90 -36.58 -6.96 6.46
N LEU A 91 -36.31 -7.48 7.66
CA LEU A 91 -36.36 -6.70 8.89
C LEU A 91 -34.95 -6.21 9.25
N ASN A 92 -34.82 -4.89 9.48
CA ASN A 92 -33.58 -4.29 9.98
C ASN A 92 -33.53 -4.41 11.51
N SER A 93 -32.50 -5.05 12.03
CA SER A 93 -32.16 -5.13 13.45
C SER A 93 -30.90 -4.32 13.74
N GLY A 94 -31.01 -3.00 13.59
CA GLY A 94 -29.91 -2.06 13.77
C GLY A 94 -28.85 -2.17 12.67
N ASN A 95 -27.87 -3.07 12.85
CA ASN A 95 -26.76 -3.35 11.90
C ASN A 95 -26.80 -4.80 11.37
N GLY A 96 -27.98 -5.43 11.42
CA GLY A 96 -28.16 -6.82 11.03
C GLY A 96 -29.53 -7.05 10.39
N LEU A 97 -29.61 -8.11 9.61
CA LEU A 97 -30.83 -8.59 8.96
C LEU A 97 -31.44 -9.70 9.82
N ILE A 98 -32.75 -9.63 10.02
CA ILE A 98 -33.53 -10.75 10.55
C ILE A 98 -34.45 -11.25 9.44
N TYR A 99 -34.48 -12.57 9.29
CA TYR A 99 -35.37 -13.26 8.35
C TYR A 99 -36.80 -13.22 8.89
N ALA A 100 -37.75 -12.74 8.08
CA ALA A 100 -39.18 -12.94 8.38
C ALA A 100 -39.60 -14.40 8.15
N ASP A 101 -38.91 -15.10 7.23
CA ASP A 101 -39.13 -16.51 6.91
C ASP A 101 -37.77 -17.22 6.89
N SER A 102 -37.51 -18.11 7.85
CA SER A 102 -36.19 -18.75 8.06
C SER A 102 -35.94 -19.90 7.07
N SER A 103 -36.39 -19.76 5.83
CA SER A 103 -36.19 -20.77 4.79
C SER A 103 -34.76 -20.67 4.21
N PRO A 104 -34.11 -21.81 3.89
CA PRO A 104 -32.81 -21.81 3.22
C PRO A 104 -32.81 -21.06 1.88
N GLU A 105 -33.94 -21.05 1.17
CA GLU A 105 -34.09 -20.38 -0.13
C GLU A 105 -34.03 -18.85 0.00
N SER A 106 -34.64 -18.29 1.04
CA SER A 106 -34.59 -16.85 1.34
C SER A 106 -33.17 -16.39 1.64
N GLY A 107 -32.39 -17.22 2.35
CA GLY A 107 -30.97 -16.96 2.61
C GLY A 107 -30.13 -16.87 1.33
N GLU A 108 -30.37 -17.75 0.36
CA GLU A 108 -29.61 -17.78 -0.89
C GLU A 108 -29.96 -16.61 -1.83
N ARG A 109 -31.24 -16.22 -1.90
CA ARG A 109 -31.68 -15.05 -2.68
C ARG A 109 -31.04 -13.75 -2.19
N ILE A 110 -30.90 -13.59 -0.88
CA ILE A 110 -30.21 -12.44 -0.29
C ILE A 110 -28.72 -12.47 -0.61
N ARG A 111 -28.05 -13.64 -0.53
CA ARG A 111 -26.64 -13.77 -0.96
C ARG A 111 -26.46 -13.36 -2.41
N GLN A 112 -27.38 -13.80 -3.27
CA GLN A 112 -27.37 -13.44 -4.68
C GLN A 112 -27.56 -11.94 -4.87
N GLY A 113 -28.57 -11.35 -4.21
CA GLY A 113 -28.81 -9.89 -4.24
C GLY A 113 -27.61 -9.07 -3.76
N LEU A 114 -26.91 -9.52 -2.72
CA LEU A 114 -25.68 -8.88 -2.24
C LEU A 114 -24.53 -9.01 -3.23
N LYS A 115 -24.31 -10.20 -3.83
CA LYS A 115 -23.28 -10.40 -4.86
C LYS A 115 -23.48 -9.49 -6.08
N GLU A 116 -24.73 -9.26 -6.47
CA GLU A 116 -25.02 -8.33 -7.56
C GLU A 116 -24.89 -6.85 -7.17
N ILE A 117 -24.84 -6.51 -5.89
CA ILE A 117 -24.51 -5.14 -5.43
C ILE A 117 -22.98 -5.00 -5.39
N ASP A 118 -22.31 -5.98 -4.80
CA ASP A 118 -20.86 -6.08 -4.73
C ASP A 118 -20.45 -7.53 -4.38
N GLU A 119 -19.71 -8.16 -5.28
CA GLU A 119 -19.27 -9.56 -5.16
C GLU A 119 -18.43 -9.85 -3.92
N LYS A 120 -17.85 -8.81 -3.30
CA LYS A 120 -16.99 -8.94 -2.11
C LYS A 120 -17.78 -8.97 -0.80
N ILE A 121 -19.09 -8.72 -0.83
CA ILE A 121 -19.92 -8.74 0.37
C ILE A 121 -20.27 -10.19 0.73
N SER A 122 -20.02 -10.54 1.98
CA SER A 122 -20.36 -11.84 2.57
C SER A 122 -21.30 -11.66 3.77
N MET A 123 -21.92 -12.75 4.19
CA MET A 123 -22.89 -12.77 5.30
C MET A 123 -22.47 -13.77 6.36
N GLU A 124 -22.72 -13.44 7.61
CA GLU A 124 -22.55 -14.34 8.76
C GLU A 124 -23.78 -14.23 9.66
N THR A 125 -24.36 -15.36 10.01
CA THR A 125 -25.54 -15.43 10.89
C THR A 125 -25.07 -15.81 12.29
N ASP A 126 -25.38 -14.97 13.27
CA ASP A 126 -25.13 -15.23 14.69
C ASP A 126 -26.08 -16.32 15.21
N ASP A 127 -25.75 -16.93 16.35
CA ASP A 127 -26.54 -18.00 17.01
C ASP A 127 -27.96 -17.53 17.37
N LYS A 128 -28.18 -16.21 17.42
CA LYS A 128 -29.46 -15.55 17.65
C LYS A 128 -30.29 -15.33 16.38
N GLY A 129 -29.84 -15.82 15.22
CA GLY A 129 -30.52 -15.68 13.94
C GLY A 129 -30.36 -14.29 13.28
N VAL A 130 -29.46 -13.46 13.79
CA VAL A 130 -29.17 -12.12 13.22
C VAL A 130 -28.05 -12.25 12.18
N THR A 131 -28.34 -11.92 10.93
CA THR A 131 -27.39 -11.96 9.83
C THR A 131 -26.69 -10.62 9.66
N ARG A 132 -25.37 -10.60 9.78
CA ARG A 132 -24.54 -9.41 9.56
C ARG A 132 -23.81 -9.52 8.23
N CYS A 133 -23.84 -8.44 7.45
CA CYS A 133 -23.04 -8.35 6.23
C CYS A 133 -21.66 -7.80 6.57
N TYR A 134 -20.64 -8.33 5.91
CA TYR A 134 -19.27 -7.87 6.05
C TYR A 134 -18.52 -7.91 4.72
N LYS A 135 -17.42 -7.17 4.66
CA LYS A 135 -16.39 -7.32 3.63
C LYS A 135 -15.12 -7.85 4.26
N THR A 136 -14.42 -8.72 3.56
CA THR A 136 -13.07 -9.11 3.93
C THR A 136 -12.12 -8.04 3.43
N ASP A 137 -11.51 -7.29 4.34
CA ASP A 137 -10.48 -6.30 4.02
C ASP A 137 -9.09 -6.86 4.33
N GLU A 138 -8.09 -6.36 3.62
CA GLU A 138 -6.69 -6.73 3.81
C GLU A 138 -5.99 -5.67 4.66
N GLU A 139 -5.75 -6.00 5.92
CA GLU A 139 -4.97 -5.14 6.80
C GLU A 139 -3.51 -5.60 6.84
N TYR A 140 -2.59 -4.68 6.56
CA TYR A 140 -1.17 -4.97 6.71
C TYR A 140 -0.82 -5.13 8.19
N LEU A 141 -0.13 -6.22 8.53
CA LEU A 141 0.37 -6.48 9.88
C LEU A 141 1.42 -5.43 10.30
N VAL A 142 2.16 -4.90 9.34
CA VAL A 142 3.18 -3.87 9.57
C VAL A 142 2.62 -2.49 9.25
N ASN A 143 2.85 -1.55 10.15
CA ASN A 143 2.36 -0.18 10.02
C ASN A 143 2.86 0.47 8.72
N LYS A 144 1.95 1.16 8.02
CA LYS A 144 2.22 1.94 6.79
C LYS A 144 3.41 2.89 6.92
N TYR A 145 3.63 3.48 8.10
CA TYR A 145 4.73 4.43 8.34
C TYR A 145 6.11 3.78 8.40
N PHE A 146 6.17 2.46 8.56
CA PHE A 146 7.41 1.70 8.53
C PHE A 146 7.60 1.03 7.17
N ARG A 147 6.62 0.27 6.69
CA ARG A 147 6.75 -0.49 5.43
C ARG A 147 6.96 0.40 4.20
N LYS A 148 6.31 1.57 4.14
CA LYS A 148 6.41 2.48 2.98
C LYS A 148 7.82 3.07 2.85
N PRO A 149 8.39 3.71 3.88
CA PRO A 149 9.75 4.23 3.79
C PRO A 149 10.83 3.16 3.71
N VAL A 150 10.61 1.96 4.26
CA VAL A 150 11.65 0.92 4.23
C VAL A 150 11.80 0.33 2.82
N ILE A 151 10.71 -0.08 2.15
CA ILE A 151 10.87 -0.85 0.89
C ILE A 151 9.72 -0.79 -0.13
N GLN A 152 8.57 -0.21 0.22
CA GLN A 152 7.38 -0.26 -0.66
C GLN A 152 7.19 0.98 -1.55
N CYS A 153 7.65 2.16 -1.14
CA CYS A 153 7.36 3.44 -1.80
C CYS A 153 8.67 4.19 -2.08
N PRO A 154 9.18 4.24 -3.34
CA PRO A 154 10.45 4.89 -3.67
C PRO A 154 10.55 6.37 -3.26
N ILE A 155 9.43 7.08 -3.33
CA ILE A 155 9.35 8.48 -2.86
C ILE A 155 9.54 8.52 -1.34
N CYS A 156 8.81 7.68 -0.62
CA CYS A 156 8.88 7.57 0.84
C CYS A 156 10.23 7.02 1.31
N MET A 157 10.87 6.18 0.49
CA MET A 157 12.18 5.58 0.76
C MET A 157 13.29 6.62 0.82
N ALA A 158 13.10 7.80 0.21
CA ALA A 158 14.02 8.92 0.35
C ALA A 158 14.28 9.27 1.82
N SER A 159 13.27 9.25 2.70
CA SER A 159 13.48 9.63 4.10
C SER A 159 14.28 8.58 4.88
N TYR A 160 13.97 7.29 4.71
CA TYR A 160 14.62 6.20 5.43
C TYR A 160 16.04 5.94 4.89
N TRP A 161 16.20 5.81 3.58
CA TRP A 161 17.50 5.47 2.98
C TRP A 161 18.46 6.65 2.93
N SER A 162 17.98 7.90 3.00
CA SER A 162 18.88 9.06 3.22
C SER A 162 19.58 9.00 4.58
N VAL A 163 19.12 8.21 5.55
CA VAL A 163 19.88 8.01 6.79
C VAL A 163 21.24 7.41 6.49
N PHE A 164 21.27 6.35 5.68
CA PHE A 164 22.49 5.68 5.26
C PHE A 164 23.24 6.43 4.17
N GLY A 165 22.50 7.03 3.23
CA GLY A 165 23.06 7.76 2.11
C GLY A 165 23.69 9.08 2.50
N TYR A 166 22.99 9.89 3.32
CA TYR A 166 23.32 11.28 3.64
C TYR A 166 23.71 11.48 5.10
N TRP A 167 22.84 11.14 6.05
CA TRP A 167 22.99 11.56 7.45
C TRP A 167 24.20 10.94 8.14
N ILE A 168 24.36 9.62 8.02
CA ILE A 168 25.50 8.91 8.63
C ILE A 168 26.82 9.45 8.09
N PRO A 169 27.05 9.54 6.76
CA PRO A 169 28.27 10.16 6.23
C PRO A 169 28.47 11.60 6.68
N MET A 170 27.43 12.43 6.64
CA MET A 170 27.55 13.85 7.01
C MET A 170 27.91 14.04 8.48
N PHE A 171 27.27 13.28 9.39
CA PHE A 171 27.63 13.33 10.80
C PHE A 171 29.01 12.74 11.09
N TYR A 172 29.40 11.70 10.37
CA TYR A 172 30.71 11.08 10.53
C TYR A 172 31.85 12.04 10.14
N PHE A 173 31.72 12.73 8.99
CA PHE A 173 32.78 13.60 8.48
C PHE A 173 32.75 15.03 9.05
N PHE A 174 31.57 15.58 9.35
CA PHE A 174 31.41 16.98 9.73
C PHE A 174 30.89 17.20 11.16
N GLY A 175 30.61 16.11 11.89
CA GLY A 175 30.01 16.16 13.23
C GLY A 175 28.54 16.58 13.20
N PHE A 176 27.96 16.84 14.38
CA PHE A 176 26.58 17.32 14.48
C PHE A 176 26.52 18.85 14.45
N GLN A 177 25.85 19.39 13.44
CA GLN A 177 25.58 20.83 13.30
C GLN A 177 24.17 21.06 12.78
N ILE A 178 23.51 22.13 13.23
CA ILE A 178 22.12 22.42 12.84
C ILE A 178 21.95 22.63 11.33
N TRP A 179 22.97 23.18 10.65
CA TRP A 179 22.96 23.36 9.20
C TRP A 179 22.90 22.04 8.44
N ILE A 180 23.59 21.00 8.93
CA ILE A 180 23.51 19.64 8.38
C ILE A 180 22.08 19.12 8.46
N VAL A 181 21.35 19.49 9.51
CA VAL A 181 19.93 19.13 9.65
C VAL A 181 19.08 19.73 8.54
N TYR A 182 19.24 21.04 8.29
CA TYR A 182 18.52 21.72 7.21
C TYR A 182 18.88 21.17 5.82
N PHE A 183 20.17 20.97 5.55
CA PHE A 183 20.61 20.38 4.29
C PHE A 183 20.14 18.94 4.11
N GLY A 184 20.05 18.15 5.19
CA GLY A 184 19.50 16.81 5.14
C GLY A 184 18.01 16.79 4.79
N ILE A 185 17.22 17.72 5.33
CA ILE A 185 15.80 17.88 4.95
C ILE A 185 15.68 18.26 3.47
N LEU A 186 16.48 19.25 3.00
CA LEU A 186 16.49 19.64 1.60
C LEU A 186 16.89 18.48 0.68
N ASN A 187 17.89 17.69 1.08
CA ASN A 187 18.31 16.51 0.35
C ASN A 187 17.20 15.46 0.26
N ILE A 188 16.50 15.16 1.37
CA ILE A 188 15.36 14.23 1.36
C ILE A 188 14.29 14.72 0.39
N CYS A 189 13.96 16.02 0.39
CA CYS A 189 12.98 16.59 -0.54
C CYS A 189 13.44 16.45 -2.00
N ALA A 190 14.71 16.76 -2.30
CA ALA A 190 15.27 16.64 -3.64
C ALA A 190 15.24 15.19 -4.16
N VAL A 191 15.70 14.24 -3.34
CA VAL A 191 15.67 12.80 -3.64
C VAL A 191 14.24 12.29 -3.81
N SER A 192 13.30 12.75 -2.96
CA SER A 192 11.88 12.41 -3.10
C SER A 192 11.31 12.86 -4.44
N CYS A 193 11.63 14.08 -4.87
CA CYS A 193 11.21 14.64 -6.16
C CYS A 193 11.81 13.85 -7.33
N VAL A 194 13.10 13.53 -7.29
CA VAL A 194 13.76 12.74 -8.34
C VAL A 194 13.19 11.32 -8.39
N ASN A 195 13.01 10.67 -7.24
CA ASN A 195 12.36 9.36 -7.17
C ASN A 195 10.93 9.39 -7.70
N TRP A 196 10.16 10.43 -7.42
CA TRP A 196 8.82 10.59 -7.99
C TRP A 196 8.87 10.72 -9.52
N LEU A 197 9.77 11.54 -10.07
CA LEU A 197 9.94 11.71 -11.51
C LEU A 197 10.35 10.40 -12.20
N LEU A 198 11.34 9.70 -11.65
CA LEU A 198 11.84 8.43 -12.19
C LEU A 198 10.79 7.34 -12.06
N TRP A 199 10.10 7.25 -10.93
CA TRP A 199 9.07 6.25 -10.69
C TRP A 199 7.85 6.47 -11.57
N MET A 200 7.32 7.69 -11.68
CA MET A 200 6.16 7.99 -12.54
C MET A 200 6.46 7.67 -14.02
N ARG A 201 7.65 8.03 -14.50
CA ARG A 201 8.09 7.70 -15.87
C ARG A 201 8.30 6.20 -16.05
N GLY A 202 8.92 5.53 -15.08
CA GLY A 202 9.14 4.08 -15.10
C GLY A 202 7.85 3.28 -15.07
N SER A 203 6.91 3.62 -14.17
CA SER A 203 5.61 2.94 -14.07
C SER A 203 4.74 3.16 -15.30
N ALA A 204 4.79 4.35 -15.91
CA ALA A 204 4.10 4.62 -17.17
C ALA A 204 4.68 3.78 -18.31
N HIS A 205 6.00 3.58 -18.34
CA HIS A 205 6.66 2.76 -19.36
C HIS A 205 6.39 1.26 -19.16
N GLU A 206 6.46 0.75 -17.92
CA GLU A 206 6.07 -0.63 -17.60
C GLU A 206 4.60 -0.92 -17.94
N ALA A 207 3.69 0.04 -17.71
CA ALA A 207 2.28 -0.09 -18.07
C ALA A 207 2.04 -0.09 -19.59
N LEU A 208 2.93 0.51 -20.38
CA LEU A 208 2.88 0.47 -21.85
C LEU A 208 3.42 -0.86 -22.38
N ILE A 209 4.54 -1.34 -21.84
CA ILE A 209 5.16 -2.63 -22.20
C ILE A 209 4.22 -3.79 -21.83
N MET A 210 3.59 -3.77 -20.64
CA MET A 210 2.62 -4.79 -20.24
C MET A 210 1.31 -4.75 -21.06
N LYS A 211 1.05 -3.67 -21.79
CA LYS A 211 -0.05 -3.57 -22.76
C LYS A 211 0.35 -3.96 -24.19
N GLY A 212 1.56 -4.47 -24.39
CA GLY A 212 2.02 -4.99 -25.68
C GLY A 212 2.13 -3.92 -26.77
N LYS A 213 2.58 -2.71 -26.41
CA LYS A 213 2.96 -1.65 -27.37
C LYS A 213 4.46 -1.43 -27.37
#